data_AF-A0A4Y7Q3D0-F1
#
_entry.id   AF-A0A4Y7Q3D0-F1
#
_cell.length_a   1.000
_cell.length_b   1.000
_cell.length_c   1.000
_cell.angle_alpha   90.00
_cell.angle_beta   90.00
_cell.angle_gamma   90.00
#
_symmetry.space_group_name_H-M   'P 1'
#
loop_
_entity.id
_entity.type
_entity.pdbx_description
1 polymer ?
#
loop_
_entity_poly.entity_id
_entity_poly.type
_entity_poly.pdbx_seq_one_letter_code
_entity_poly.pdbx_strand_id
1 'polypeptide(L)'
;MAALKELRDNLGKRMHVVRKAFARLVMENGVKTMPDEIISLIFEAGHYLTNGCKFSTLVSHVSRRFHQVALRTPLLWSRLSGWYTDIQVQTFLRRSGQVDLEVSTGILHNPTASGKVVSFLTVLLPHSG
;
A
#
# COMPACT_ATOMS: atom_id res chain seq x y z
N MET A 1 -3.66 38.98 38.09
CA MET A 1 -3.74 37.50 37.98
C MET A 1 -4.43 37.04 36.68
N ALA A 2 -5.64 37.52 36.33
CA ALA A 2 -6.38 37.06 35.15
C ALA A 2 -5.69 37.32 33.79
N ALA A 3 -5.20 38.54 33.55
CA ALA A 3 -4.50 38.89 32.30
C ALA A 3 -3.23 38.06 32.05
N LEU A 4 -2.52 37.68 33.11
CA LEU A 4 -1.30 36.86 33.02
C LEU A 4 -1.64 35.40 32.68
N LYS A 5 -2.77 34.88 33.17
CA LYS A 5 -3.31 33.57 32.80
C LYS A 5 -3.75 33.55 31.33
N GLU A 6 -4.44 34.58 30.88
CA GLU A 6 -4.88 34.71 29.49
C GLU A 6 -3.70 34.77 28.52
N LEU A 7 -2.66 35.54 28.85
CA LEU A 7 -1.42 35.61 28.07
C LEU A 7 -0.76 34.22 27.98
N ARG A 8 -0.63 33.51 29.10
CA ARG A 8 -0.07 32.16 29.13
C ARG A 8 -0.86 31.19 28.25
N ASP A 9 -2.18 31.22 28.35
CA ASP A 9 -3.06 30.32 27.59
C ASP A 9 -2.98 30.63 26.08
N ASN A 10 -2.88 31.91 25.71
CA ASN A 10 -2.69 32.32 24.31
C ASN A 10 -1.32 31.88 23.77
N LEU A 11 -0.24 32.07 24.54
CA LEU A 11 1.08 31.55 24.18
C LEU A 11 1.07 30.03 24.01
N GLY A 12 0.39 29.30 24.90
CA GLY A 12 0.22 27.85 24.80
C GLY A 12 -0.48 27.44 23.50
N LYS A 13 -1.57 28.13 23.12
CA LYS A 13 -2.27 27.89 21.85
C LYS A 13 -1.38 28.17 20.64
N ARG A 14 -0.67 29.30 20.61
CA ARG A 14 0.22 29.67 19.51
C ARG A 14 1.39 28.69 19.37
N MET A 15 1.99 28.29 20.49
CA MET A 15 3.05 27.27 20.54
C MET A 15 2.55 25.94 19.97
N HIS A 16 1.33 25.52 20.34
CA HIS A 16 0.73 24.30 19.81
C HIS A 16 0.53 24.36 18.29
N VAL A 17 0.02 25.50 17.78
CA VAL A 17 -0.16 25.72 16.34
C VAL A 17 1.18 25.63 15.61
N VAL A 18 2.21 26.31 16.10
CA VAL A 18 3.56 26.29 15.50
C VAL A 18 4.15 24.88 15.51
N ARG A 19 4.07 24.16 16.63
CA ARG A 19 4.55 22.78 16.74
C ARG A 19 3.84 21.85 15.76
N LYS A 20 2.52 21.98 15.61
CA LYS A 20 1.74 21.18 14.66
C LYS A 20 2.14 21.48 13.21
N ALA A 21 2.35 22.75 12.87
CA ALA A 21 2.81 23.14 11.54
C ALA A 21 4.23 22.63 11.25
N PHE A 22 5.14 22.78 12.23
CA PHE A 22 6.50 22.27 12.12
C PHE A 22 6.54 20.75 11.97
N ALA A 23 5.75 20.00 12.75
CA ALA A 23 5.65 18.55 12.60
C ALA A 23 5.18 18.14 11.20
N ARG A 24 4.18 18.83 10.63
CA ARG A 24 3.72 18.59 9.25
C ARG A 24 4.83 18.84 8.23
N LEU A 25 5.56 19.94 8.37
CA LEU A 25 6.68 20.29 7.49
C LEU A 25 7.80 19.26 7.56
N VAL A 26 8.18 18.83 8.76
CA VAL A 26 9.22 17.81 8.96
C VAL A 26 8.78 16.47 8.36
N MET A 27 7.52 16.07 8.55
CA MET A 27 6.98 14.84 7.96
C MET A 27 6.97 14.90 6.44
N GLU A 28 6.48 15.99 5.86
CA GLU A 28 6.45 16.17 4.41
C GLU A 28 7.87 16.18 3.82
N ASN A 29 8.79 16.89 4.46
CA ASN A 29 10.19 16.91 4.05
C ASN A 29 10.81 15.51 4.15
N GLY A 30 10.57 14.79 5.25
CA GLY A 30 11.05 13.44 5.45
C GLY A 30 10.58 12.48 4.34
N VAL A 31 9.31 12.51 3.96
CA VAL A 31 8.78 11.69 2.86
C VAL A 31 9.40 12.09 1.51
N LYS A 32 9.70 13.37 1.30
CA LYS A 32 10.35 13.86 0.07
C LYS A 32 11.84 13.51 -0.01
N THR A 33 12.55 13.51 1.11
CA THR A 33 14.02 13.29 1.13
C THR A 33 14.41 11.84 1.39
N MET A 34 13.51 11.02 1.94
CA MET A 34 13.75 9.60 2.18
C MET A 34 14.14 8.89 0.88
N PRO A 35 15.19 8.05 0.82
CA PRO A 35 15.55 7.31 -0.39
C PRO A 35 14.47 6.32 -0.84
N ASP A 36 14.46 5.98 -2.13
CA ASP A 36 13.45 5.08 -2.71
C ASP A 36 13.57 3.65 -2.14
N GLU A 37 14.77 3.22 -1.75
CA GLU A 37 15.04 1.91 -1.13
C GLU A 37 14.41 1.79 0.26
N ILE A 38 14.35 2.90 1.01
CA ILE A 38 13.69 2.92 2.31
C ILE A 38 12.18 2.90 2.13
N ILE A 39 11.66 3.60 1.12
CA ILE A 39 10.23 3.56 0.77
C ILE A 39 9.83 2.14 0.33
N SER A 40 10.65 1.45 -0.46
CA SER A 40 10.37 0.07 -0.87
C SER A 40 10.35 -0.88 0.33
N LEU A 41 11.29 -0.75 1.28
CA LEU A 41 11.28 -1.54 2.52
C LEU A 41 10.02 -1.30 3.37
N ILE A 42 9.56 -0.04 3.47
CA ILE A 42 8.30 0.29 4.15
C ILE A 42 7.11 -0.35 3.42
N PHE A 43 7.13 -0.37 2.09
CA PHE A 43 6.09 -1.00 1.30
C PHE A 43 6.08 -2.52 1.47
N GLU A 44 7.23 -3.18 1.48
CA GLU A 44 7.35 -4.61 1.75
C GLU A 44 6.86 -4.95 3.16
N ALA A 45 7.25 -4.17 4.18
CA ALA A 45 6.75 -4.33 5.53
C ALA A 45 5.21 -4.17 5.58
N GLY A 46 4.67 -3.15 4.91
CA GLY A 46 3.23 -2.93 4.83
C GLY A 46 2.49 -4.04 4.08
N HIS A 47 3.12 -4.68 3.09
CA HIS A 47 2.59 -5.87 2.45
C HIS A 47 2.48 -7.02 3.46
N TYR A 48 3.52 -7.34 4.21
CA TYR A 48 3.46 -8.39 5.22
C TYR A 48 2.46 -8.11 6.36
N LEU A 49 2.25 -6.84 6.71
CA LEU A 49 1.33 -6.43 7.79
C LEU A 49 -0.14 -6.36 7.35
N THR A 50 -0.42 -6.48 6.04
CA THR A 50 -1.77 -6.40 5.49
C THR A 50 -2.14 -7.66 4.74
N ASN A 51 -3.42 -7.81 4.40
CA ASN A 51 -3.91 -8.93 3.60
C ASN A 51 -4.43 -8.43 2.25
N GLY A 52 -4.25 -9.25 1.21
CA GLY A 52 -4.68 -8.96 -0.15
C GLY A 52 -3.93 -7.81 -0.82
N CYS A 53 -4.50 -7.26 -1.91
CA CYS A 53 -3.87 -6.26 -2.77
C CYS A 53 -4.16 -4.79 -2.42
N LYS A 54 -5.00 -4.54 -1.41
CA LYS A 54 -5.49 -3.17 -1.11
C LYS A 54 -4.34 -2.24 -0.77
N PHE A 55 -3.41 -2.71 0.04
CA PHE A 55 -2.23 -1.93 0.43
C PHE A 55 -1.40 -1.52 -0.80
N SER A 56 -1.03 -2.49 -1.63
CA SER A 56 -0.26 -2.27 -2.87
C SER A 56 -0.92 -1.26 -3.80
N THR A 57 -2.24 -1.40 -4.00
CA THR A 57 -3.03 -0.46 -4.80
C THR A 57 -2.98 0.94 -4.20
N LEU A 58 -3.25 1.08 -2.90
CA LEU A 58 -3.28 2.37 -2.22
C LEU A 58 -1.93 3.09 -2.30
N VAL A 59 -0.83 2.42 -1.94
CA VAL A 59 0.49 3.06 -1.95
C VAL A 59 0.90 3.46 -3.37
N SER A 60 0.55 2.67 -4.38
CA SER A 60 0.84 3.00 -5.78
C SER A 60 0.08 4.21 -6.32
N HIS A 61 -0.96 4.69 -5.63
CA HIS A 61 -1.81 5.81 -6.04
C HIS A 61 -1.58 7.10 -5.21
N VAL A 62 -0.71 7.08 -4.19
CA VAL A 62 -0.47 8.25 -3.32
C VAL A 62 0.20 9.41 -4.07
N SER A 63 1.24 9.11 -4.84
CA SER A 63 2.02 10.11 -5.59
C SER A 63 2.74 9.46 -6.75
N ARG A 64 3.23 10.26 -7.71
CA ARG A 64 4.06 9.76 -8.83
C ARG A 64 5.30 9.00 -8.35
N ARG A 65 5.93 9.48 -7.27
CA ARG A 65 7.11 8.84 -6.68
C ARG A 65 6.74 7.47 -6.09
N PHE A 66 5.68 7.43 -5.28
CA PHE A 66 5.23 6.18 -4.67
C PHE A 66 4.79 5.18 -5.74
N HIS A 67 4.15 5.66 -6.81
CA HIS A 67 3.81 4.83 -7.95
C HIS A 67 5.05 4.17 -8.57
N GLN A 68 6.11 4.94 -8.84
CA GLN A 68 7.36 4.43 -9.39
C GLN A 68 8.03 3.42 -8.45
N VAL A 69 8.12 3.71 -7.16
CA VAL A 69 8.69 2.79 -6.16
C VAL A 69 7.85 1.51 -6.07
N ALA A 70 6.52 1.62 -6.04
CA ALA A 70 5.63 0.47 -6.00
C ALA A 70 5.78 -0.42 -7.24
N LEU A 71 5.90 0.16 -8.44
CA LEU A 71 6.16 -0.60 -9.67
C LEU A 71 7.51 -1.32 -9.65
N ARG A 72 8.51 -0.75 -8.98
CA ARG A 72 9.85 -1.34 -8.81
C ARG A 72 9.95 -2.31 -7.63
N THR A 73 8.86 -2.54 -6.90
CA THR A 73 8.80 -3.43 -5.74
C THR A 73 7.91 -4.64 -6.08
N PRO A 74 8.46 -5.72 -6.66
CA PRO A 74 7.65 -6.81 -7.22
C PRO A 74 6.80 -7.54 -6.17
N LEU A 75 7.29 -7.62 -4.92
CA LEU A 75 6.58 -8.24 -3.80
C LEU A 75 5.18 -7.66 -3.59
N LEU A 76 4.96 -6.36 -3.86
CA LEU A 76 3.64 -5.76 -3.71
C LEU A 76 2.57 -6.40 -4.61
N TRP A 77 2.97 -7.01 -5.71
CA TRP A 77 2.08 -7.54 -6.73
C TRP A 77 1.98 -9.07 -6.69
N SER A 78 2.62 -9.73 -5.71
CA SER A 78 2.65 -11.19 -5.57
C SER A 78 1.31 -11.80 -5.15
N ARG A 79 0.43 -11.01 -4.52
CA ARG A 79 -0.85 -11.48 -4.00
C ARG A 79 -1.95 -11.43 -5.03
N LEU A 80 -2.49 -12.59 -5.37
CA LEU A 80 -3.57 -12.76 -6.33
C LEU A 80 -4.80 -13.35 -5.64
N SER A 81 -5.98 -12.89 -6.06
CA SER A 81 -7.24 -13.40 -5.52
C SER A 81 -8.22 -13.73 -6.64
N GLY A 82 -8.98 -14.80 -6.45
CA GLY A 82 -10.09 -15.16 -7.34
C GLY A 82 -11.23 -14.12 -7.41
N TRP A 83 -11.21 -13.13 -6.52
CA TRP A 83 -12.11 -11.97 -6.56
C TRP A 83 -11.65 -10.87 -7.53
N TYR A 84 -10.44 -10.94 -8.06
CA TYR A 84 -9.89 -9.92 -8.96
C TYR A 84 -10.36 -10.14 -10.40
N THR A 85 -10.46 -9.06 -11.16
CA THR A 85 -10.75 -9.16 -12.59
C THR A 85 -9.54 -9.71 -13.35
N ASP A 86 -9.76 -10.32 -14.51
CA ASP A 86 -8.66 -10.87 -15.33
C ASP A 86 -7.60 -9.82 -15.66
N ILE A 87 -8.02 -8.57 -15.91
CA ILE A 87 -7.12 -7.44 -16.16
C ILE A 87 -6.26 -7.14 -14.93
N GLN A 88 -6.85 -7.18 -13.73
CA GLN A 88 -6.10 -6.99 -12.47
C GLN A 88 -5.10 -8.12 -12.26
N VAL A 89 -5.53 -9.37 -12.45
CA VAL A 89 -4.67 -10.56 -12.32
C VAL A 89 -3.49 -10.47 -13.27
N GLN A 90 -3.72 -10.19 -14.56
CA GLN A 90 -2.64 -10.04 -15.54
C GLN A 90 -1.71 -8.86 -15.21
N THR A 91 -2.27 -7.74 -14.74
CA THR A 91 -1.45 -6.58 -14.35
C THR A 91 -0.54 -6.91 -13.18
N PHE A 92 -1.06 -7.65 -12.20
CA PHE A 92 -0.31 -8.05 -11.01
C PHE A 92 0.76 -9.09 -11.38
N LEU A 93 0.42 -10.10 -12.18
CA LEU A 93 1.37 -11.09 -12.71
C LEU A 93 2.54 -10.45 -13.46
N ARG A 94 2.27 -9.45 -14.31
CA ARG A 94 3.34 -8.74 -15.03
C ARG A 94 4.26 -7.94 -14.09
N ARG A 95 3.73 -7.46 -12.97
CA ARG A 95 4.47 -6.63 -12.01
C ARG A 95 5.15 -7.43 -10.90
N SER A 96 4.66 -8.64 -10.60
CA SER A 96 5.28 -9.53 -9.61
C SER A 96 6.62 -10.09 -10.11
N GLY A 97 6.83 -10.14 -11.43
CA GLY A 97 8.09 -10.63 -11.99
C GLY A 97 8.34 -12.08 -11.58
N GLN A 98 9.48 -12.34 -10.93
CA GLN A 98 9.91 -13.68 -10.52
C GLN A 98 9.73 -13.97 -9.03
N VAL A 99 8.94 -13.17 -8.29
CA VAL A 99 8.67 -13.45 -6.88
C VAL A 99 7.60 -14.53 -6.72
N ASP A 100 7.68 -15.30 -5.64
CA ASP A 100 6.68 -16.29 -5.29
C ASP A 100 5.30 -15.65 -5.17
N LEU A 101 4.30 -16.27 -5.79
CA LEU A 101 2.93 -15.78 -5.82
C LEU A 101 2.13 -16.36 -4.66
N GLU A 102 1.44 -15.49 -3.93
CA GLU A 102 0.48 -15.88 -2.90
C GLU A 102 -0.93 -15.85 -3.50
N VAL A 103 -1.51 -17.04 -3.70
CA VAL A 103 -2.79 -17.19 -4.42
C VAL A 103 -3.91 -17.54 -3.44
N SER A 104 -4.89 -16.64 -3.32
CA SER A 104 -6.09 -16.82 -2.51
C SER A 104 -7.32 -17.08 -3.38
N THR A 105 -7.78 -18.32 -3.46
CA THR A 105 -8.96 -18.67 -4.28
C THR A 105 -10.28 -18.15 -3.71
N GLY A 106 -10.33 -17.81 -2.41
CA GLY A 106 -11.44 -17.08 -1.81
C GLY A 106 -12.79 -17.81 -1.82
N ILE A 107 -12.79 -19.13 -2.03
CA ILE A 107 -14.01 -19.93 -2.20
C ILE A 107 -14.42 -20.53 -0.85
N LEU A 108 -15.12 -19.76 -0.02
CA LEU A 108 -15.99 -20.37 0.97
C LEU A 108 -17.40 -20.44 0.35
N HIS A 109 -17.80 -21.66 -0.01
CA HIS A 109 -19.19 -22.09 -0.25
C HIS A 109 -20.03 -21.31 -1.29
N ASN A 110 -19.59 -21.23 -2.56
CA ASN A 110 -20.55 -20.99 -3.65
C ASN A 110 -20.31 -21.94 -4.85
N PRO A 111 -21.21 -22.90 -5.12
CA PRO A 111 -21.05 -23.84 -6.24
C PRO A 111 -21.03 -23.17 -7.62
N THR A 112 -21.56 -21.95 -7.76
CA THR A 112 -21.45 -21.15 -9.00
C THR A 112 -20.09 -20.48 -9.19
N ALA A 113 -19.23 -20.43 -8.15
CA ALA A 113 -17.88 -19.88 -8.24
C ALA A 113 -16.86 -20.84 -8.88
N SER A 114 -17.22 -22.11 -9.07
CA SER A 114 -16.35 -23.13 -9.67
C SER A 114 -15.80 -22.71 -11.05
N GLY A 115 -16.66 -22.18 -11.94
CA GLY A 115 -16.24 -21.73 -13.27
C GLY A 115 -15.21 -20.59 -13.22
N LYS A 116 -15.39 -19.61 -12.33
CA LYS A 116 -14.45 -18.48 -12.17
C LYS A 116 -13.10 -18.93 -11.65
N VAL A 117 -13.09 -19.95 -10.79
CA VAL A 117 -11.86 -20.50 -10.22
C VAL A 117 -11.08 -21.26 -11.28
N VAL A 118 -11.76 -22.05 -12.11
CA VAL A 118 -11.12 -22.72 -13.24
C VAL A 118 -10.52 -21.69 -14.20
N SER A 119 -11.25 -20.62 -14.55
CA SER A 119 -10.71 -19.54 -15.38
C SER A 119 -9.49 -18.86 -14.75
N PHE A 120 -9.58 -18.53 -13.45
CA PHE A 120 -8.48 -17.93 -12.69
C PHE A 120 -7.25 -18.83 -12.64
N LEU A 121 -7.41 -20.12 -12.33
CA LEU A 121 -6.32 -21.09 -12.31
C LEU A 121 -5.74 -21.34 -13.70
N THR A 122 -6.57 -21.29 -14.75
CA THR A 122 -6.10 -21.40 -16.15
C THR A 122 -5.17 -20.24 -16.50
N VAL A 123 -5.44 -19.03 -16.00
CA VAL A 123 -4.55 -17.86 -16.18
C VAL A 123 -3.23 -18.02 -15.43
N LEU A 124 -3.24 -18.71 -14.29
CA LEU A 124 -2.04 -18.95 -13.47
C LEU A 124 -1.21 -20.16 -13.94
N LEU A 125 -1.82 -21.09 -14.67
CA LEU A 125 -1.19 -22.34 -15.13
C LEU A 125 0.17 -22.13 -15.83
N PRO A 126 0.32 -21.17 -16.76
CA PRO A 126 1.61 -20.91 -17.44
C PRO A 126 2.70 -20.36 -16.53
N HIS A 127 2.33 -19.91 -15.34
CA HIS A 127 3.23 -19.34 -14.32
C HIS A 127 3.52 -20.34 -13.18
N SER A 128 3.02 -21.57 -13.30
CA SER A 128 3.25 -22.68 -12.38
C SER A 128 4.51 -23.43 -12.84
N GLY A 129 5.65 -23.16 -12.21
CA GLY A 129 6.90 -23.90 -12.42
C GLY A 129 6.98 -25.14 -11.55
#